data_AF-A0AAX0QQ85-F1
#
_entry.id   AF-A0AAX0QQ85-F1
#
_cell.length_a   1.000
_cell.length_b   1.000
_cell.length_c   1.000
_cell.angle_alpha   90.00
_cell.angle_beta   90.00
_cell.angle_gamma   90.00
#
_symmetry.space_group_name_H-M   'P 1'
#
loop_
_entity.id
_entity.type
_entity.pdbx_description
1 polymer ?
#
loop_
_entity_poly.entity_id
_entity_poly.type
_entity_poly.pdbx_seq_one_letter_code
_entity_poly.pdbx_strand_id
1 'polypeptide(L)'
;MSNQDLFDELEKQGYKLEDIFTKEEIKKYKAEDKLRAGKTQYIVTGEDSATLYLSSAYTKTIAALGAAGISVIAALTGGIPGAAAGGFFGSIAASNVDTSKGIYIKFKSKKNSDGVYVLTPIKWGYQ
;
A
#
# COMPACT_ATOMS: atom_id res chain seq x y z
N MET A 1 10.88 0.29 -1.72
CA MET A 1 10.48 -0.79 -0.81
C MET A 1 10.37 -2.06 -1.62
N SER A 2 10.82 -3.18 -1.05
CA SER A 2 10.71 -4.53 -1.62
C SER A 2 9.44 -5.21 -1.15
N ASN A 3 9.02 -6.29 -1.81
CA ASN A 3 7.95 -7.17 -1.32
C ASN A 3 8.40 -7.95 -0.07
N GLN A 4 9.70 -8.19 0.11
CA GLN A 4 10.23 -8.75 1.35
C GLN A 4 9.96 -7.82 2.55
N ASP A 5 10.12 -6.50 2.39
CA ASP A 5 9.83 -5.51 3.45
C ASP A 5 8.36 -5.61 3.88
N LEU A 6 7.45 -5.84 2.92
CA LEU A 6 6.02 -6.07 3.18
C LEU A 6 5.78 -7.32 4.01
N PHE A 7 6.43 -8.43 3.67
CA PHE A 7 6.27 -9.68 4.39
C PHE A 7 6.79 -9.59 5.82
N ASP A 8 7.96 -9.00 6.00
CA ASP A 8 8.56 -8.83 7.33
C ASP A 8 7.66 -7.96 8.24
N GLU A 9 7.08 -6.88 7.69
CA GLU A 9 6.18 -6.02 8.45
C GLU A 9 4.83 -6.70 8.76
N LEU A 10 4.31 -7.52 7.85
CA LEU A 10 3.10 -8.31 8.11
C LEU A 10 3.32 -9.28 9.27
N GLU A 11 4.41 -10.04 9.26
CA GLU A 11 4.75 -10.98 10.33
C GLU A 11 4.99 -10.26 11.66
N LYS A 12 5.70 -9.14 11.63
CA LYS A 12 5.94 -8.28 12.80
C LYS A 12 4.64 -7.74 13.39
N GLN A 13 3.61 -7.47 12.57
CA GLN A 13 2.28 -7.07 13.03
C GLN A 13 1.38 -8.26 13.40
N GLY A 14 1.91 -9.49 13.39
CA GLY A 14 1.22 -10.70 13.84
C GLY A 14 0.40 -11.42 12.78
N TYR A 15 0.48 -10.99 11.51
CA TYR A 15 -0.19 -11.68 10.41
C TYR A 15 0.61 -12.90 9.96
N LYS A 16 -0.09 -13.99 9.62
CA LYS A 16 0.52 -15.11 8.91
C LYS A 16 0.43 -14.84 7.41
N LEU A 17 1.55 -14.96 6.71
CA LEU A 17 1.59 -14.69 5.27
C LEU A 17 0.66 -15.63 4.50
N GLU A 18 0.52 -16.87 4.95
CA GLU A 18 -0.33 -17.89 4.34
C GLU A 18 -1.83 -17.57 4.38
N ASP A 19 -2.25 -16.67 5.28
CA ASP A 19 -3.64 -16.21 5.35
C ASP A 19 -3.95 -15.20 4.22
N ILE A 20 -2.92 -14.61 3.61
CA ILE A 20 -3.03 -13.56 2.58
C ILE A 20 -2.50 -14.05 1.22
N PHE A 21 -1.45 -14.86 1.24
CA PHE A 21 -0.68 -15.26 0.07
C PHE A 21 -0.50 -16.77 0.01
N THR A 22 -0.55 -17.32 -1.20
CA THR A 22 -0.13 -18.70 -1.41
C THR A 22 1.40 -18.80 -1.39
N LYS A 23 1.92 -20.00 -1.13
CA LYS A 23 3.38 -20.25 -1.18
C LYS A 23 4.00 -19.94 -2.54
N GLU A 24 3.24 -20.13 -3.62
CA GLU A 24 3.69 -19.81 -4.98
C GLU A 24 3.78 -18.29 -5.20
N GLU A 25 2.81 -17.54 -4.70
CA GLU A 25 2.81 -16.08 -4.75
C GLU A 25 3.97 -15.49 -3.96
N ILE A 26 4.23 -15.99 -2.74
CA ILE A 26 5.38 -15.56 -1.94
C ILE A 26 6.69 -15.77 -2.72
N LYS A 27 6.87 -16.94 -3.36
CA LYS A 27 8.05 -17.21 -4.19
C LYS A 27 8.14 -16.25 -5.38
N LYS A 28 7.02 -16.02 -6.07
CA LYS A 28 6.93 -15.09 -7.20
C LYS A 28 7.33 -13.67 -6.80
N TYR A 29 6.74 -13.13 -5.73
CA TYR A 29 7.00 -11.77 -5.27
C TYR A 29 8.45 -11.56 -4.81
N LYS A 30 9.05 -12.56 -4.16
CA LYS A 30 10.49 -12.54 -3.83
C LYS A 30 11.38 -12.59 -5.08
N ALA A 31 10.93 -13.21 -6.16
CA ALA A 31 11.65 -13.21 -7.43
C ALA A 31 11.51 -11.86 -8.18
N GLU A 32 10.33 -11.24 -8.14
CA GLU A 32 10.10 -9.91 -8.72
C GLU A 32 11.01 -8.84 -8.10
N ASP A 33 11.22 -8.90 -6.78
CA ASP A 33 12.16 -8.02 -6.07
C ASP A 33 13.58 -8.10 -6.65
N LYS A 34 14.05 -9.33 -6.94
CA LYS A 34 15.39 -9.56 -7.52
C LYS A 34 15.51 -9.01 -8.94
N LEU A 35 14.40 -9.04 -9.70
CA LEU A 35 14.32 -8.51 -11.06
C LEU A 35 14.08 -6.99 -11.10
N ARG A 36 13.91 -6.33 -9.94
CA ARG A 36 13.48 -4.93 -9.81
C ARG A 36 12.16 -4.61 -10.52
N ALA A 37 11.33 -5.62 -10.76
CA ALA A 37 10.00 -5.47 -11.36
C ALA A 37 8.98 -5.15 -10.25
N GLY A 38 8.09 -4.18 -10.47
CA GLY A 38 7.03 -3.84 -9.50
C GLY A 38 7.53 -3.04 -8.28
N LYS A 39 8.41 -2.05 -8.47
CA LYS A 39 8.93 -1.27 -7.35
C LYS A 39 7.83 -0.47 -6.65
N THR A 40 7.65 -0.76 -5.37
CA THR A 40 6.91 0.12 -4.47
C THR A 40 7.74 1.38 -4.21
N GLN A 41 7.20 2.54 -4.61
CA GLN A 41 7.89 3.84 -4.60
C GLN A 41 6.97 4.96 -4.15
N TYR A 42 7.49 5.84 -3.31
CA TYR A 42 6.84 7.10 -2.99
C TYR A 42 7.52 8.22 -3.77
N ILE A 43 6.74 8.95 -4.57
CA ILE A 43 7.23 10.04 -5.42
C ILE A 43 6.49 11.32 -5.04
N VAL A 44 7.22 12.37 -4.67
CA VAL A 44 6.66 13.72 -4.52
C VAL A 44 6.42 14.28 -5.93
N THR A 45 5.16 14.53 -6.27
CA THR A 45 4.73 14.95 -7.62
C THR A 45 4.43 16.44 -7.73
N GLY A 46 4.60 17.19 -6.63
CA GLY A 46 4.43 18.65 -6.54
C GLY A 46 4.55 19.12 -5.10
N GLU A 47 4.45 20.43 -4.87
CA GLU A 47 4.65 21.06 -3.55
C GLU A 47 3.77 20.45 -2.44
N ASP A 48 2.54 20.07 -2.78
CA ASP A 48 1.55 19.48 -1.87
C ASP A 48 1.03 18.11 -2.32
N SER A 49 1.72 17.42 -3.22
CA SER A 49 1.22 16.17 -3.80
C SER A 49 2.27 15.08 -3.88
N ALA A 50 1.81 13.85 -3.70
CA ALA A 50 2.66 12.69 -3.85
C ALA A 50 1.89 11.51 -4.43
N THR A 51 2.62 10.57 -5.01
CA THR A 51 2.07 9.32 -5.53
C THR A 51 2.84 8.15 -4.94
N LEU A 52 2.10 7.23 -4.30
CA LEU A 52 2.60 5.96 -3.83
C LEU A 52 2.29 4.89 -4.88
N TYR A 53 3.31 4.39 -5.54
CA TYR A 53 3.25 3.23 -6.40
C TYR A 53 3.43 1.99 -5.51
N LEU A 54 2.52 1.04 -5.60
CA LEU A 54 2.48 -0.22 -4.85
C LEU A 54 2.52 -1.41 -5.82
N SER A 55 3.31 -2.42 -5.51
CA SER A 55 3.33 -3.67 -6.27
C SER A 55 2.00 -4.44 -6.15
N SER A 56 1.85 -5.51 -6.93
CA SER A 56 0.70 -6.42 -6.83
C SER A 56 0.64 -7.14 -5.47
N ALA A 57 1.77 -7.39 -4.81
CA ALA A 57 1.80 -7.93 -3.44
C ALA A 57 1.09 -7.00 -2.46
N TYR A 58 1.39 -5.70 -2.51
CA TYR A 58 0.72 -4.68 -1.70
C TYR A 58 -0.76 -4.55 -2.05
N THR A 59 -1.10 -4.64 -3.34
CA THR A 59 -2.51 -4.62 -3.79
C THR A 59 -3.29 -5.77 -3.18
N LYS A 60 -2.70 -6.98 -3.14
CA LYS A 60 -3.30 -8.14 -2.49
C LYS A 60 -3.43 -7.98 -0.98
N THR A 61 -2.42 -7.43 -0.31
CA THR A 61 -2.53 -7.10 1.12
C THR A 61 -3.69 -6.15 1.41
N ILE A 62 -3.89 -5.12 0.59
CA ILE A 62 -5.02 -4.19 0.75
C ILE A 62 -6.34 -4.92 0.53
N ALA A 63 -6.44 -5.75 -0.52
CA ALA A 63 -7.64 -6.51 -0.80
C ALA A 63 -8.01 -7.48 0.34
N ALA A 64 -7.01 -8.12 0.95
CA ALA A 64 -7.22 -9.08 2.03
C ALA A 64 -7.52 -8.41 3.39
N LEU A 65 -6.79 -7.35 3.73
CA LEU A 65 -6.85 -6.72 5.06
C LEU A 65 -7.76 -5.49 5.11
N GLY A 66 -8.18 -4.97 3.96
CA GLY A 66 -8.99 -3.76 3.87
C GLY A 66 -8.34 -2.57 4.58
N ALA A 67 -9.11 -1.93 5.47
CA ALA A 67 -8.63 -0.81 6.26
C ALA A 67 -7.43 -1.17 7.15
N ALA A 68 -7.30 -2.43 7.60
CA ALA A 68 -6.18 -2.85 8.44
C ALA A 68 -4.84 -2.90 7.68
N GLY A 69 -4.86 -3.05 6.35
CA GLY A 69 -3.66 -2.99 5.52
C GLY A 69 -2.93 -1.64 5.59
N ILE A 70 -3.61 -0.58 6.06
CA ILE A 70 -3.01 0.75 6.20
C ILE A 70 -1.85 0.77 7.18
N SER A 71 -1.90 0.04 8.29
CA SER A 71 -0.85 0.08 9.33
C SER A 71 0.46 -0.49 8.80
N VAL A 72 0.36 -1.56 8.02
CA VAL A 72 1.49 -2.20 7.34
C VAL A 72 2.12 -1.24 6.33
N ILE A 73 1.30 -0.63 5.48
CA ILE A 73 1.78 0.31 4.46
C ILE A 73 2.36 1.57 5.12
N ALA A 74 1.75 2.05 6.21
CA ALA A 74 2.21 3.22 6.93
C ALA A 74 3.57 3.00 7.60
N ALA A 75 3.77 1.84 8.22
CA ALA A 75 5.07 1.49 8.80
C ALA A 75 6.20 1.52 7.76
N LEU A 76 5.94 1.03 6.54
CA LEU A 76 6.93 0.93 5.48
C LEU A 76 7.20 2.25 4.74
N THR A 77 6.23 3.15 4.76
CA THR A 77 6.30 4.45 4.09
C THR A 77 6.69 5.60 5.03
N GLY A 78 6.98 5.32 6.31
CA GLY A 78 7.33 6.36 7.28
C GLY A 78 6.13 7.19 7.76
N GLY A 79 4.94 6.57 7.81
CA GLY A 79 3.71 7.18 8.34
C GLY A 79 2.88 7.97 7.33
N ILE A 80 3.18 7.85 6.03
CA ILE A 80 2.55 8.63 4.95
C ILE A 80 1.02 8.41 4.81
N PRO A 81 0.47 7.20 4.98
CA PRO A 81 -0.96 6.96 5.11
C PRO A 81 -1.43 7.46 6.48
N GLY A 82 -1.95 8.69 6.53
CA GLY A 82 -2.58 9.22 7.74
C GLY A 82 -3.90 8.51 8.08
N ALA A 83 -4.44 8.74 9.28
CA ALA A 83 -5.70 8.13 9.74
C ALA A 83 -6.89 8.31 8.77
N ALA A 84 -6.90 9.40 8.00
CA ALA A 84 -7.90 9.67 6.95
C ALA A 84 -7.87 8.67 5.78
N ALA A 85 -6.80 7.89 5.63
CA ALA A 85 -6.67 6.93 4.54
C ALA A 85 -7.35 5.58 4.84
N GLY A 86 -7.71 5.26 6.09
CA GLY A 86 -8.31 3.95 6.42
C GLY A 86 -9.58 3.64 5.62
N GLY A 87 -10.48 4.62 5.49
CA GLY A 87 -11.69 4.50 4.66
C GLY A 87 -11.39 4.39 3.16
N PHE A 88 -10.29 4.98 2.69
CA PHE A 88 -9.85 4.89 1.30
C PHE A 88 -9.29 3.50 0.97
N PHE A 89 -8.46 2.92 1.85
CA PHE A 89 -7.98 1.55 1.67
C PHE A 89 -9.12 0.53 1.78
N GLY A 90 -10.07 0.76 2.69
CA GLY A 90 -11.32 -0.03 2.76
C GLY A 90 -12.13 0.02 1.47
N SER A 91 -12.23 1.19 0.81
CA SER A 91 -12.96 1.30 -0.46
C SER A 91 -12.24 0.63 -1.64
N ILE A 92 -10.91 0.60 -1.64
CA ILE A 92 -10.13 -0.20 -2.61
C ILE A 92 -10.45 -1.68 -2.41
N ALA A 93 -10.40 -2.19 -1.18
CA ALA A 93 -10.68 -3.59 -0.90
C ALA A 93 -12.12 -3.99 -1.28
N ALA A 94 -13.09 -3.10 -1.06
CA ALA A 94 -14.48 -3.31 -1.47
C ALA A 94 -14.71 -3.27 -2.99
N SER A 95 -13.73 -2.83 -3.78
CA SER A 95 -13.88 -2.62 -5.23
C SER A 95 -13.59 -3.85 -6.10
N ASN A 96 -13.41 -5.04 -5.50
CA ASN A 96 -12.99 -6.26 -6.21
C ASN A 96 -11.75 -6.03 -7.10
N VAL A 97 -10.72 -5.43 -6.51
CA VAL A 97 -9.48 -5.07 -7.20
C VAL A 97 -8.75 -6.31 -7.76
N ASP A 98 -8.21 -6.19 -8.97
CA ASP A 98 -7.35 -7.19 -9.60
C ASP A 98 -6.00 -7.23 -8.89
N THR A 99 -5.84 -8.21 -8.00
CA THR A 99 -4.65 -8.38 -7.16
C THR A 99 -3.41 -8.84 -7.92
N SER A 100 -3.54 -9.19 -9.21
CA SER A 100 -2.39 -9.50 -10.06
C SER A 100 -1.63 -8.25 -10.51
N LYS A 101 -2.21 -7.05 -10.36
CA LYS A 101 -1.66 -5.78 -10.79
C LYS A 101 -1.21 -4.93 -9.61
N GLY A 102 -0.17 -4.13 -9.83
CA GLY A 102 0.17 -3.04 -8.93
C GLY A 102 -0.85 -1.90 -9.04
N ILE A 103 -0.94 -1.08 -8.00
CA ILE A 103 -1.78 0.12 -7.98
C ILE A 103 -0.94 1.36 -7.65
N TYR A 104 -1.41 2.52 -8.06
CA TYR A 104 -0.90 3.79 -7.54
C TYR A 104 -1.96 4.45 -6.67
N ILE A 105 -1.53 5.21 -5.66
CA ILE A 105 -2.36 6.04 -4.82
C ILE A 105 -1.82 7.46 -4.86
N LYS A 106 -2.63 8.42 -5.31
CA LYS A 106 -2.31 9.84 -5.29
C LYS A 106 -2.78 10.44 -3.96
N PHE A 107 -1.89 11.21 -3.36
CA PHE A 107 -2.10 11.97 -2.14
C PHE A 107 -2.03 13.46 -2.43
N LYS A 108 -2.82 14.22 -1.69
CA LYS A 108 -2.72 15.68 -1.63
C LYS A 108 -2.73 16.13 -0.18
N SER A 109 -1.88 17.09 0.15
CA SER A 109 -1.93 17.78 1.43
C SER A 109 -3.27 18.51 1.56
N LYS A 110 -4.00 18.23 2.63
CA LYS A 110 -5.26 18.90 2.96
C LYS A 110 -5.27 19.24 4.44
N LYS A 111 -5.84 20.40 4.76
CA LYS A 111 -6.08 20.81 6.15
C LYS A 111 -7.17 19.92 6.75
N ASN A 112 -6.86 19.24 7.86
CA ASN A 112 -7.84 18.45 8.62
C ASN A 112 -8.73 19.36 9.50
N SER A 113 -9.65 18.77 10.27
CA SER A 113 -10.55 19.49 11.19
C SER A 113 -9.81 20.32 12.24
N ASP A 114 -8.61 19.90 12.62
CA ASP A 114 -7.77 20.57 13.64
C ASP A 114 -6.89 21.66 13.04
N GLY A 115 -7.03 21.92 11.73
CA GLY A 115 -6.25 22.93 11.05
C GLY A 115 -4.85 22.49 10.62
N VAL A 116 -4.51 21.20 10.74
CA VAL A 116 -3.21 20.62 10.41
C VAL A 116 -3.21 20.06 8.99
N TYR A 117 -2.16 20.32 8.22
CA TYR A 117 -1.99 19.73 6.90
C TYR A 117 -1.61 18.25 7.01
N VAL A 118 -2.42 17.39 6.39
CA VAL A 118 -2.20 15.94 6.34
C VAL A 118 -2.28 15.43 4.91
N LEU A 119 -1.43 14.47 4.56
CA LEU A 119 -1.50 13.78 3.28
C LEU A 119 -2.77 12.93 3.23
N THR A 120 -3.69 13.31 2.35
CA THR A 120 -4.97 12.64 2.18
C THR A 120 -4.99 11.93 0.82
N PRO A 121 -5.31 10.63 0.75
CA PRO A 121 -5.47 9.95 -0.52
C PRO A 121 -6.67 10.52 -1.27
N ILE A 122 -6.51 10.78 -2.57
CA ILE A 122 -7.53 11.43 -3.41
C ILE A 122 -7.94 10.57 -4.61
N LYS A 123 -7.08 9.66 -5.06
CA LYS A 123 -7.34 8.79 -6.22
C LYS A 123 -6.42 7.59 -6.20
N TRP A 124 -6.91 6.46 -6.70
CA TRP A 124 -6.09 5.30 -7.01
C TRP A 124 -6.36 4.80 -8.44
N GLY A 125 -5.51 3.92 -8.93
CA GLY A 125 -5.71 3.21 -10.20
C GLY A 125 -4.64 2.13 -10.40
N TYR A 126 -4.77 1.31 -11.45
CA TYR A 126 -3.73 0.34 -11.81
C TYR A 126 -2.49 1.02 -12.39
N GLN A 127 -1.34 0.39 -12.16
CA GLN A 127 -0.08 0.73 -12.81
C GLN A 127 0.02 0.15 -14.23
#